data_AF-A0A4V6DUD3-F1
#
_entry.id   AF-A0A4V6DUD3-F1
#
_cell.length_a   1.000
_cell.length_b   1.000
_cell.length_c   1.000
_cell.angle_alpha   90.00
_cell.angle_beta   90.00
_cell.angle_gamma   90.00
#
_symmetry.space_group_name_H-M   'P 1'
#
loop_
_entity.id
_entity.type
_entity.pdbx_description
1 polymer ?
#
loop_
_entity_poly.entity_id
_entity_poly.type
_entity_poly.pdbx_seq_one_letter_code
_entity_poly.pdbx_strand_id
1 'polypeptide(L)'
;MADRLTQLQDCLDDLATQMFASLRYINAHHSFASIPGQPDQAPTTQKNEDGTQPVGQDPANDIVPDEPAVFQASLRELARDLVLKEQQIEYLIKVLPGIGNSAQEQNDRIEKLDKELREVEVQRTQAAKERDEMKSVVEGLVKGARRVY
;
A
#
# COMPACT_ATOMS: atom_id res chain seq x y z
N MET A 1 -8.07 -12.16 5.01
CA MET A 1 -7.68 -10.83 4.48
C MET A 1 -7.06 -10.00 5.63
N ALA A 2 -5.98 -10.50 6.25
CA ALA A 2 -5.32 -9.88 7.41
C ALA A 2 -4.25 -8.84 7.03
N ASP A 3 -3.99 -8.70 5.73
CA ASP A 3 -2.94 -7.85 5.16
C ASP A 3 -3.25 -6.34 5.21
N ARG A 4 -4.42 -5.94 5.75
CA ARG A 4 -4.80 -4.52 5.83
C ARG A 4 -3.97 -3.72 6.83
N LEU A 5 -3.52 -4.37 7.91
CA LEU A 5 -2.65 -3.71 8.88
C LEU A 5 -1.25 -3.49 8.31
N THR A 6 -0.73 -4.43 7.52
CA THR A 6 0.54 -4.29 6.81
C THR A 6 0.44 -3.21 5.73
N GLN A 7 -0.64 -3.20 4.93
CA GLN A 7 -0.89 -2.13 3.96
C GLN A 7 -0.96 -0.73 4.60
N LEU A 8 -1.49 -0.62 5.82
CA LEU A 8 -1.51 0.64 6.57
C LEU A 8 -0.10 1.06 6.98
N GLN A 9 0.75 0.13 7.42
CA GLN A 9 2.15 0.41 7.73
C GLN A 9 2.90 0.90 6.49
N ASP A 10 2.77 0.19 5.36
CA ASP A 10 3.38 0.61 4.08
C ASP A 10 2.92 2.00 3.65
N CYS A 11 1.63 2.31 3.81
CA CYS A 11 1.09 3.64 3.48
C CYS A 11 1.64 4.75 4.38
N LEU A 12 1.91 4.46 5.65
CA LEU A 12 2.52 5.43 6.58
C LEU A 12 3.99 5.68 6.24
N ASP A 13 4.74 4.63 5.89
CA ASP A 13 6.13 4.73 5.47
C ASP A 13 6.28 5.50 4.14
N ASP A 14 5.38 5.24 3.20
CA ASP A 14 5.25 6.01 1.95
C ASP A 14 4.99 7.50 2.24
N LEU A 15 4.06 7.81 3.14
CA LEU A 15 3.70 9.18 3.51
C LEU A 15 4.89 9.92 4.14
N ALA A 16 5.63 9.27 5.06
CA ALA A 16 6.83 9.85 5.64
C ALA A 16 7.91 10.13 4.58
N THR A 17 8.10 9.19 3.66
CA THR A 17 9.03 9.34 2.53
C THR A 17 8.63 10.51 1.63
N GLN A 18 7.34 10.62 1.29
CA GLN A 18 6.81 11.72 0.48
C GLN A 18 6.95 13.06 1.19
N MET A 19 6.72 13.14 2.51
CA MET A 19 6.95 14.36 3.29
C MET A 19 8.42 14.79 3.24
N PHE A 20 9.35 13.87 3.46
CA PHE A 20 10.78 14.19 3.36
C PHE A 20 11.19 14.64 1.94
N ALA A 21 10.74 13.92 0.91
CA ALA A 21 11.01 14.27 -0.48
C ALA A 21 10.43 15.65 -0.83
N SER A 22 9.24 15.98 -0.32
CA SER A 22 8.61 17.28 -0.53
C SER A 22 9.41 18.43 0.08
N LEU A 23 9.86 18.29 1.32
CA LEU A 23 10.71 19.29 1.99
C LEU A 23 12.05 19.45 1.29
N ARG A 24 12.65 18.34 0.85
CA ARG A 24 13.90 18.37 0.09
C ARG A 24 13.72 19.09 -1.25
N TYR A 25 12.64 18.81 -1.98
CA TYR A 25 12.34 19.48 -3.25
C TYR A 25 12.14 20.98 -3.04
N ILE A 26 11.38 21.39 -2.02
CA ILE A 26 11.19 22.80 -1.67
C ILE A 26 12.53 23.47 -1.37
N ASN A 27 13.40 22.82 -0.59
CA ASN A 27 14.70 23.37 -0.20
C ASN A 27 15.67 23.47 -1.39
N ALA A 28 15.62 22.54 -2.34
CA ALA A 28 16.55 22.51 -3.47
C ALA A 28 16.12 23.38 -4.67
N HIS A 29 14.81 23.58 -4.87
CA HIS A 29 14.26 24.20 -6.08
C HIS A 29 13.56 25.55 -5.86
N HIS A 30 13.58 26.09 -4.64
CA HIS A 30 12.97 27.40 -4.39
C HIS A 30 13.70 28.52 -5.15
N SER A 31 12.95 29.51 -5.62
CA SER A 31 13.53 30.75 -6.14
C SER A 31 14.20 31.55 -5.02
N PHE A 32 15.28 32.27 -5.33
CA PHE A 32 15.90 33.22 -4.42
C PHE A 32 14.97 34.44 -4.24
N ALA A 33 14.77 34.87 -3.00
CA ALA A 33 13.99 36.07 -2.73
C ALA A 33 14.82 37.32 -3.03
N SER A 34 14.29 38.24 -3.84
CA SER A 34 14.92 39.54 -4.08
C SER A 34 14.61 40.49 -2.92
N ILE A 35 15.64 40.88 -2.16
CA ILE A 35 15.53 41.82 -1.05
C ILE A 35 15.78 43.24 -1.59
N PRO A 36 14.87 44.22 -1.40
CA PRO A 36 15.05 45.58 -1.88
C PRO A 36 16.34 46.20 -1.30
N GLY A 37 17.27 46.59 -2.17
CA GLY A 37 18.54 47.22 -1.78
C GLY A 37 19.74 46.28 -1.61
N GLN A 38 19.58 44.96 -1.83
CA GLN A 38 20.70 44.03 -1.94
C GLN A 38 20.92 43.56 -3.39
N PRO A 39 22.18 43.35 -3.81
CA PRO A 39 22.46 42.71 -5.10
C PRO A 39 21.90 41.28 -5.09
N ASP A 40 21.36 40.87 -6.23
CA ASP A 40 20.77 39.53 -6.40
C ASP A 40 21.83 38.46 -6.12
N GLN A 41 21.56 37.61 -5.13
CA GLN A 41 22.45 36.52 -4.72
C GLN A 41 22.12 35.21 -5.45
N ALA A 42 21.18 35.23 -6.41
CA ALA A 42 20.94 34.07 -7.26
C ALA A 42 22.27 33.64 -7.93
N PRO A 43 22.66 32.35 -7.85
CA PRO A 43 23.79 31.85 -8.59
C PRO A 43 23.48 32.03 -10.07
N THR A 44 24.16 32.98 -10.70
CA THR A 44 24.21 33.06 -12.17
C THR A 44 24.76 31.73 -12.65
N THR A 45 23.90 30.89 -13.21
CA THR A 45 24.31 29.77 -14.05
C THR A 45 24.96 30.36 -15.30
N GLN A 46 26.22 30.79 -15.16
CA GLN A 46 27.09 31.05 -16.29
C GLN A 46 27.29 29.71 -16.98
N LYS A 47 26.50 29.49 -18.02
CA LYS A 47 26.72 28.45 -19.01
C LYS A 47 28.02 28.82 -19.72
N ASN A 48 29.15 28.34 -19.19
CA ASN A 48 30.42 28.45 -19.89
C ASN A 48 30.27 27.74 -21.25
N GLU A 49 30.65 28.44 -22.31
CA GLU A 49 30.56 28.00 -23.71
C GLU A 49 31.59 26.92 -24.07
N ASP A 50 32.34 26.44 -23.08
CA ASP A 50 33.30 25.35 -23.19
C ASP A 50 32.91 24.31 -22.12
N GLY A 51 32.61 23.07 -22.55
CA GLY A 51 31.88 22.04 -21.80
C GLY A 51 32.54 21.46 -20.56
N THR A 52 33.16 22.27 -19.70
CA THR A 52 33.70 21.88 -18.41
C THR A 52 32.84 22.46 -17.28
N GLN A 53 32.25 21.55 -16.51
CA GLN A 53 31.45 21.88 -15.32
C GLN A 53 32.26 22.74 -14.33
N PRO A 54 31.63 23.71 -13.63
CA PRO A 54 32.31 24.40 -12.56
C PRO A 54 32.61 23.42 -11.43
N VAL A 55 33.89 23.40 -11.06
CA VAL A 55 34.46 22.58 -9.99
C VAL A 55 34.12 23.22 -8.64
N GLY A 56 33.44 22.45 -7.79
CA GLY A 56 33.45 22.66 -6.35
C GLY A 56 32.09 22.95 -5.71
N GLN A 57 31.20 21.97 -5.65
CA GLN A 57 30.11 21.94 -4.69
C GLN A 57 29.73 20.48 -4.41
N ASP A 58 29.53 20.16 -3.14
CA ASP A 58 29.08 18.83 -2.72
C ASP A 58 27.78 18.47 -3.49
N PRO A 59 27.67 17.26 -4.08
CA PRO A 59 26.49 16.85 -4.86
C PRO A 59 25.19 16.76 -4.03
N ALA A 60 25.25 17.09 -2.74
CA ALA A 60 24.12 17.14 -1.82
C ALA A 60 23.42 18.50 -1.75
N ASN A 61 24.00 19.57 -2.32
CA ASN A 61 23.56 20.96 -2.09
C ASN A 61 23.50 21.84 -3.34
N ASP A 62 23.40 21.26 -4.54
CA ASP A 62 23.14 22.03 -5.76
C ASP A 62 21.70 22.56 -5.71
N ILE A 63 21.53 23.79 -5.23
CA ILE A 63 20.28 24.55 -5.32
C ILE A 63 20.15 24.97 -6.78
N VAL A 64 19.28 24.29 -7.51
CA VAL A 64 18.93 24.63 -8.90
C VAL A 64 17.49 25.11 -8.90
N PRO A 65 17.25 26.43 -8.90
CA PRO A 65 15.90 26.97 -8.89
C PRO A 65 15.13 26.54 -10.14
N ASP A 66 13.92 26.04 -9.93
CA ASP A 66 12.98 25.79 -11.02
C ASP A 66 12.34 27.11 -11.47
N GLU A 67 11.79 27.14 -12.69
CA GLU A 67 10.95 28.27 -13.08
C GLU A 67 9.76 28.42 -12.12
N PRO A 68 9.37 29.65 -11.73
CA PRO A 68 8.33 29.86 -10.72
C PRO A 68 6.99 29.17 -11.06
N ALA A 69 6.63 29.10 -12.35
CA ALA A 69 5.42 28.42 -12.80
C ALA A 69 5.50 26.90 -12.60
N VAL A 70 6.66 26.29 -12.90
CA VAL A 70 6.92 24.86 -12.72
C VAL A 70 6.93 24.53 -11.23
N PHE A 71 7.67 25.30 -10.43
CA PHE A 71 7.73 25.11 -8.97
C PHE A 71 6.33 25.17 -8.33
N GLN A 72 5.50 26.15 -8.71
CA GLN A 72 4.13 26.29 -8.22
C GLN A 72 3.19 25.18 -8.69
N ALA A 73 3.43 24.59 -9.86
CA ALA A 73 2.69 23.43 -10.34
C ALA A 73 3.07 22.19 -9.51
N SER A 74 4.38 21.94 -9.35
CA SER A 74 4.91 20.85 -8.54
C SER A 74 4.39 20.92 -7.10
N LEU A 75 4.44 22.09 -6.45
CA LEU A 75 3.91 22.25 -5.08
C LEU A 75 2.44 21.82 -4.95
N ARG A 76 1.60 22.15 -5.95
CA ARG A 76 0.19 21.76 -5.95
C ARG A 76 0.01 20.26 -6.14
N GLU A 77 0.85 19.64 -6.96
CA GLU A 77 0.86 18.19 -7.17
C GLU A 77 1.27 17.46 -5.89
N LEU A 78 2.39 17.86 -5.28
CA LEU A 78 2.86 17.28 -4.01
C LEU A 78 1.81 17.43 -2.90
N ALA A 79 1.17 18.59 -2.78
CA ALA A 79 0.11 18.81 -1.80
C ALA A 79 -1.12 17.93 -2.07
N ARG A 80 -1.50 17.73 -3.34
CA ARG A 80 -2.61 16.86 -3.72
C ARG A 80 -2.30 15.41 -3.37
N ASP A 81 -1.09 14.94 -3.67
CA ASP A 81 -0.67 13.56 -3.41
C ASP A 81 -0.67 13.24 -1.91
N LEU A 82 -0.19 14.18 -1.08
CA LEU A 82 -0.26 14.04 0.38
C LEU A 82 -1.70 13.90 0.89
N VAL A 83 -2.61 14.73 0.40
CA VAL A 83 -4.04 14.65 0.78
C VAL A 83 -4.67 13.33 0.34
N LEU A 84 -4.34 12.84 -0.85
CA LEU A 84 -4.85 11.56 -1.33
C LEU A 84 -4.32 10.38 -0.50
N LYS A 85 -3.03 10.40 -0.12
CA LYS A 85 -2.45 9.40 0.77
C LYS A 85 -3.09 9.43 2.16
N GLU A 86 -3.35 10.60 2.72
CA GLU A 86 -4.05 10.73 3.99
C GLU A 86 -5.46 10.14 3.94
N GLN A 87 -6.22 10.40 2.87
CA GLN A 87 -7.54 9.79 2.67
C GLN A 87 -7.46 8.27 2.53
N GLN A 88 -6.44 7.75 1.85
CA GLN A 88 -6.19 6.31 1.75
C GLN A 88 -5.93 5.69 3.13
N ILE A 89 -5.12 6.34 3.96
CA ILE A 89 -4.83 5.92 5.34
C ILE A 89 -6.11 5.93 6.17
N GLU A 90 -6.91 6.99 6.10
CA GLU A 90 -8.18 7.09 6.83
C GLU A 90 -9.15 5.98 6.42
N TYR A 91 -9.26 5.70 5.12
CA TYR A 91 -10.06 4.59 4.61
C TYR A 91 -9.56 3.24 5.14
N LEU A 92 -8.24 2.99 5.08
CA LEU A 92 -7.65 1.76 5.58
C LEU A 92 -7.95 1.54 7.07
N ILE A 93 -7.86 2.60 7.89
CA ILE A 93 -8.21 2.56 9.31
C ILE A 93 -9.69 2.17 9.49
N LYS A 94 -10.60 2.75 8.71
CA LYS A 94 -12.04 2.44 8.77
C LYS A 94 -12.36 0.99 8.43
N VAL A 95 -11.59 0.37 7.54
CA VAL A 95 -11.80 -1.03 7.12
C VAL A 95 -10.93 -2.04 7.86
N LEU A 96 -10.25 -1.64 8.94
CA LEU A 96 -9.45 -2.56 9.73
C LEU A 96 -10.34 -3.67 10.34
N PRO A 97 -10.02 -4.94 10.10
CA PRO A 97 -10.80 -6.05 10.62
C PRO A 97 -10.72 -6.07 12.15
N GLY A 98 -11.87 -6.21 12.80
CA GLY A 98 -11.94 -6.27 14.27
C GLY A 98 -11.89 -4.91 14.96
N ILE A 99 -11.87 -3.79 14.23
CA ILE A 99 -12.02 -2.46 14.82
C ILE A 99 -13.37 -2.37 15.55
N GLY A 100 -13.36 -1.92 16.80
CA GLY A 100 -14.56 -1.79 17.64
C GLY A 100 -15.00 -3.06 18.38
N ASN A 101 -14.38 -4.22 18.15
CA ASN A 101 -14.67 -5.44 18.92
C ASN A 101 -13.62 -5.64 20.01
N SER A 102 -14.06 -6.04 21.21
CA SER A 102 -13.14 -6.39 22.29
C SER A 102 -12.41 -7.70 22.01
N ALA A 103 -11.22 -7.87 22.60
CA ALA A 103 -10.46 -9.12 22.49
C ALA A 103 -11.27 -10.33 23.01
N GLN A 104 -12.12 -10.11 24.03
CA GLN A 104 -12.97 -11.16 24.57
C GLN A 104 -14.04 -11.59 23.56
N GLU A 105 -14.76 -10.65 22.93
CA GLU A 105 -15.74 -10.97 21.89
C GLU A 105 -15.11 -11.68 20.69
N GLN A 106 -13.87 -11.32 20.34
CA GLN A 106 -13.11 -12.00 19.29
C GLN A 106 -12.79 -13.45 19.68
N ASN A 107 -12.35 -13.69 20.91
CA ASN A 107 -12.09 -15.04 21.41
C ASN A 107 -13.37 -15.89 21.48
N ASP A 108 -14.46 -15.33 22.01
CA ASP A 108 -15.76 -16.02 22.06
C ASP A 108 -16.26 -16.40 20.66
N ARG A 109 -16.02 -15.52 19.68
CA ARG A 109 -16.34 -15.79 18.27
C ARG A 109 -15.46 -16.91 17.70
N ILE A 110 -14.18 -16.94 18.05
CA ILE A 110 -13.26 -18.02 17.63
C ILE A 110 -13.74 -19.35 18.19
N GLU A 111 -14.11 -19.42 19.48
CA GLU A 111 -14.60 -20.66 20.08
C GLU A 111 -15.92 -21.16 19.45
N LYS A 112 -16.83 -20.24 19.11
CA LYS A 112 -18.07 -20.60 18.41
C LYS A 112 -17.79 -21.14 17.01
N LEU A 113 -16.92 -20.47 16.25
CA LEU A 113 -16.52 -20.93 14.91
C LEU A 113 -15.83 -22.28 14.96
N ASP A 114 -14.98 -22.56 15.96
CA ASP A 114 -14.33 -23.86 16.10
C ASP A 114 -15.34 -24.99 16.35
N LYS A 115 -16.37 -24.73 17.18
CA LYS A 115 -17.46 -25.70 17.41
C LYS A 115 -18.25 -25.97 16.13
N GLU A 116 -18.67 -24.91 15.42
CA GLU A 116 -19.37 -25.03 14.14
C GLU A 116 -18.54 -25.80 13.11
N LEU A 117 -17.23 -25.55 13.05
CA LEU A 117 -16.33 -26.20 12.11
C LEU A 117 -16.24 -27.71 12.39
N ARG A 118 -16.15 -28.12 13.66
CA ARG A 118 -16.16 -29.54 14.06
C ARG A 118 -17.47 -30.23 13.68
N GLU A 119 -18.61 -29.57 13.88
CA GLU A 119 -19.91 -30.13 13.50
C GLU A 119 -20.01 -30.35 11.98
N VAL A 120 -19.59 -29.35 11.19
CA VAL A 120 -19.55 -29.45 9.73
C VAL A 120 -18.58 -30.54 9.27
N GLU A 121 -17.44 -30.73 9.92
CA GLU A 121 -16.49 -31.81 9.59
C GLU A 121 -17.07 -33.20 9.85
N VAL A 122 -17.82 -33.39 10.94
CA VAL A 122 -18.52 -34.65 11.22
C VAL A 122 -19.55 -34.93 10.13
N GLN A 123 -20.36 -33.94 9.76
CA GLN A 123 -21.35 -34.07 8.69
C GLN A 123 -20.67 -34.40 7.34
N ARG A 124 -19.58 -33.70 7.01
CA ARG A 124 -18.78 -33.97 5.80
C ARG A 124 -18.27 -35.41 5.78
N THR A 125 -17.78 -35.91 6.91
CA THR A 125 -17.24 -37.27 7.03
C THR A 125 -18.34 -38.31 6.86
N GLN A 126 -19.51 -38.09 7.46
CA GLN A 126 -20.66 -38.98 7.32
C GLN A 126 -21.18 -39.02 5.88
N ALA A 127 -21.36 -37.85 5.26
CA ALA A 127 -21.77 -37.76 3.87
C ALA A 127 -20.75 -38.42 2.91
N ALA A 128 -19.45 -38.34 3.22
CA ALA A 128 -18.42 -39.04 2.45
C ALA A 128 -18.55 -40.57 2.56
N LYS A 129 -18.86 -41.10 3.75
CA LYS A 129 -19.10 -42.55 3.94
C LYS A 129 -20.32 -43.03 3.15
N GLU A 130 -21.44 -42.33 3.27
CA GLU A 130 -22.68 -42.69 2.56
C GLU A 130 -22.48 -42.65 1.04
N ARG A 131 -21.74 -41.65 0.55
CA ARG A 131 -21.35 -41.57 -0.86
C ARG A 131 -20.51 -42.78 -1.29
N ASP A 132 -19.53 -43.18 -0.49
CA ASP A 132 -18.64 -44.31 -0.82
C ASP A 132 -19.39 -45.66 -0.78
N GLU A 133 -20.33 -45.81 0.15
CA GLU A 133 -21.25 -46.95 0.20
C GLU A 133 -22.13 -47.01 -1.05
N MET A 134 -22.77 -45.89 -1.41
CA MET A 134 -23.61 -45.80 -2.61
C MET A 134 -22.79 -46.10 -3.89
N LYS A 135 -21.56 -45.59 -3.96
CA LYS A 135 -20.64 -45.87 -5.06
C LYS A 135 -20.34 -47.36 -5.17
N SER A 136 -20.09 -48.04 -4.05
CA SER A 136 -19.86 -49.49 -4.03
C SER A 136 -21.06 -50.29 -4.56
N VAL A 137 -22.29 -49.89 -4.19
CA VAL A 137 -23.53 -50.50 -4.70
C VAL A 137 -23.64 -50.34 -6.21
N VAL A 138 -23.43 -49.12 -6.72
CA VAL A 138 -23.47 -48.84 -8.16
C VAL A 138 -22.40 -49.63 -8.92
N GLU A 139 -21.17 -49.71 -8.40
CA GLU A 139 -20.10 -50.52 -9.00
C GLU A 139 -20.47 -52.01 -9.05
N GLY A 140 -21.15 -52.53 -8.03
CA GLY A 140 -21.67 -53.89 -8.00
C GLY A 140 -22.70 -54.15 -9.10
N LEU A 141 -23.67 -53.24 -9.27
CA LEU A 141 -24.70 -53.34 -10.32
C LEU A 141 -24.10 -53.27 -11.73
N VAL A 142 -23.15 -52.37 -11.97
CA VAL A 142 -22.46 -52.24 -13.27
C VAL A 142 -21.67 -53.52 -13.60
N LYS A 143 -20.96 -54.11 -12.63
CA LYS A 143 -20.25 -55.38 -12.82
C LYS A 143 -21.22 -56.54 -13.09
N GLY A 144 -22.37 -56.55 -12.43
CA GLY A 144 -23.44 -57.53 -12.65
C GLY A 144 -24.02 -57.45 -14.06
N ALA A 145 -24.38 -56.24 -14.51
CA ALA A 145 -24.94 -56.03 -15.86
C ALA A 145 -23.97 -56.43 -16.98
N ARG A 146 -22.66 -56.21 -16.81
CA ARG A 146 -21.63 -56.58 -17.79
C ARG A 146 -21.41 -58.10 -17.91
N ARG A 147 -21.80 -58.92 -16.92
CA ARG A 147 -21.68 -60.39 -16.99
C ARG A 147 -22.85 -61.06 -17.72
N VAL A 148 -23.96 -60.34 -17.89
CA VAL A 148 -25.20 -60.88 -18.50
C VAL A 148 -25.23 -60.65 -20.02
N TYR A 149 -24.33 -59.83 -20.55
CA TYR A 149 -24.14 -59.58 -21.99
C TYR A 149 -22.83 -60.17 -22.50
#